data_AF-A0A0F9V110-F1
#
_entry.id   AF-A0A0F9V110-F1
#
_cell.length_a   1.000
_cell.length_b   1.000
_cell.length_c   1.000
_cell.angle_alpha   90.00
_cell.angle_beta   90.00
_cell.angle_gamma   90.00
#
_symmetry.space_group_name_H-M   'P 1'
#
loop_
_entity.id
_entity.type
_entity.pdbx_description
1 polymer ?
#
loop_
_entity_poly.entity_id
_entity_poly.type
_entity_poly.pdbx_seq_one_letter_code
_entity_poly.pdbx_strand_id
1 'polypeptide(L)'
;MSQKEEELALLRQQNNEVKRGRIARDSRDRLKKIAHKKFRTCFISALVEFENTFGLIVWGHNLPEDGITIEQKANRVLWEQVRKNILDKGNTQSRALGMEIDLHSVEFEGYRIEFGGIRDEQ
;
A
#
# COMPACT_ATOMS: atom_id res chain seq x y z
N MET A 1 0.48 4.11 -51.10
CA MET A 1 1.49 3.65 -50.13
C MET A 1 1.96 2.28 -50.57
N SER A 2 3.25 2.00 -50.45
CA SER A 2 3.81 0.67 -50.74
C SER A 2 3.25 -0.33 -49.72
N GLN A 3 3.03 -1.59 -50.13
CA GLN A 3 2.59 -2.67 -49.21
C GLN A 3 3.49 -2.77 -47.96
N LYS A 4 4.78 -2.43 -48.11
CA LYS A 4 5.75 -2.38 -47.00
C LYS A 4 5.50 -1.25 -46.00
N GLU A 5 4.91 -0.13 -46.43
CA GLU A 5 4.60 1.00 -45.55
C GLU A 5 3.37 0.72 -44.68
N GLU A 6 2.35 0.05 -45.24
CA GLU A 6 1.18 -0.41 -44.48
C GLU A 6 1.55 -1.49 -43.45
N GLU A 7 2.39 -2.45 -43.85
CA GLU A 7 2.91 -3.48 -42.95
C GLU A 7 3.69 -2.87 -41.78
N LEU A 8 4.56 -1.89 -42.05
CA LEU A 8 5.31 -1.18 -41.02
C LEU A 8 4.40 -0.38 -40.07
N ALA A 9 3.35 0.25 -40.59
CA ALA A 9 2.38 0.99 -39.78
C ALA A 9 1.61 0.06 -38.83
N LEU A 10 1.15 -1.10 -39.31
CA LEU A 10 0.52 -2.14 -38.50
C LEU A 10 1.44 -2.65 -37.39
N LEU A 11 2.71 -2.90 -37.72
CA LEU A 11 3.71 -3.37 -36.76
C LEU A 11 3.98 -2.34 -35.66
N ARG A 12 4.01 -1.05 -36.00
CA ARG A 12 4.14 0.05 -35.04
C ARG A 12 2.91 0.17 -34.14
N GLN A 13 1.72 0.02 -34.70
CA GLN A 13 0.47 0.06 -33.94
C GLN A 13 0.43 -1.09 -32.91
N GLN A 14 0.70 -2.32 -33.35
CA GLN A 14 0.78 -3.48 -32.44
C GLN A 14 1.82 -3.26 -31.34
N ASN A 15 3.01 -2.79 -31.68
CA ASN A 15 4.05 -2.53 -30.68
C ASN A 15 3.63 -1.45 -29.66
N ASN A 16 2.92 -0.41 -30.10
CA ASN A 16 2.42 0.63 -29.22
C ASN A 16 1.32 0.10 -28.28
N GLU A 17 0.42 -0.74 -28.78
CA GLU A 17 -0.62 -1.39 -27.98
C GLU A 17 -0.02 -2.33 -26.93
N VAL A 18 0.97 -3.15 -27.32
CA VAL A 18 1.70 -4.03 -26.38
C VAL A 18 2.41 -3.22 -25.30
N LYS A 19 3.09 -2.12 -25.68
CA LYS A 19 3.75 -1.23 -24.72
C LYS A 19 2.75 -0.60 -23.75
N ARG A 20 1.62 -0.07 -24.24
CA ARG A 20 0.57 0.50 -23.40
C ARG A 20 -0.01 -0.53 -22.43
N GLY A 21 -0.31 -1.74 -22.92
CA GLY A 21 -0.80 -2.85 -22.08
C GLY A 21 0.22 -3.30 -21.03
N ARG A 22 1.52 -3.16 -21.29
CA ARG A 22 2.56 -3.37 -20.27
C ARG A 22 2.59 -2.24 -19.24
N ILE A 23 2.60 -0.98 -19.68
CA ILE A 23 2.64 0.19 -18.78
C ILE A 23 1.44 0.19 -17.82
N ALA A 24 0.23 -0.11 -18.32
CA ALA A 24 -0.96 -0.18 -17.49
C ALA A 24 -0.86 -1.28 -16.42
N ARG A 25 -0.38 -2.48 -16.80
CA ARG A 25 -0.15 -3.58 -15.87
C ARG A 25 0.88 -3.23 -14.80
N ASP A 26 2.04 -2.73 -15.23
CA ASP A 26 3.14 -2.35 -14.33
C ASP A 26 2.70 -1.23 -13.37
N SER A 27 1.92 -0.26 -13.86
CA SER A 27 1.38 0.86 -13.06
C SER A 27 0.41 0.37 -12.00
N ARG A 28 -0.53 -0.49 -12.38
CA ARG A 28 -1.51 -1.09 -11.47
C ARG A 28 -0.83 -1.94 -10.40
N ASP A 29 0.08 -2.83 -10.80
CA ASP A 29 0.77 -3.73 -9.87
C ASP A 29 1.65 -2.93 -8.89
N ARG A 30 2.29 -1.85 -9.37
CA ARG A 30 3.00 -0.89 -8.52
C ARG A 30 2.07 -0.21 -7.52
N LEU A 31 0.92 0.31 -7.97
CA LEU A 31 -0.05 0.98 -7.10
C LEU A 31 -0.55 0.03 -6.00
N LYS A 32 -0.93 -1.20 -6.36
CA LYS A 32 -1.35 -2.24 -5.41
C LYS A 32 -0.29 -2.50 -4.35
N LYS A 33 0.95 -2.73 -4.78
CA LYS A 33 2.06 -3.01 -3.86
C LYS A 33 2.27 -1.86 -2.86
N ILE A 34 2.21 -0.62 -3.34
CA ILE A 34 2.34 0.57 -2.48
C ILE A 34 1.15 0.69 -1.53
N ALA A 35 -0.07 0.51 -2.03
CA ALA A 35 -1.30 0.59 -1.24
C ALA A 35 -1.32 -0.45 -0.12
N HIS A 36 -1.03 -1.72 -0.43
CA HIS A 36 -0.91 -2.78 0.57
C HIS A 36 0.12 -2.45 1.65
N LYS A 37 1.29 -1.95 1.26
CA LYS A 37 2.33 -1.56 2.22
C LYS A 37 1.86 -0.43 3.13
N LYS A 38 1.25 0.63 2.57
CA LYS A 38 0.74 1.77 3.34
C LYS A 38 -0.37 1.36 4.31
N PHE A 39 -1.31 0.53 3.88
CA PHE A 39 -2.36 -0.02 4.75
C PHE A 39 -1.77 -0.82 5.91
N ARG A 40 -0.85 -1.75 5.63
CA ARG A 40 -0.17 -2.53 6.67
C ARG A 40 0.57 -1.63 7.64
N THR A 41 1.36 -0.67 7.13
CA THR A 41 2.09 0.28 7.99
C THR A 41 1.14 1.09 8.85
N CYS A 42 0.03 1.60 8.31
CA CYS A 42 -0.95 2.38 9.07
C CYS A 42 -1.53 1.58 10.25
N PHE A 43 -2.01 0.35 10.03
CA PHE A 43 -2.56 -0.47 11.11
C PHE A 43 -1.51 -0.87 12.14
N ILE A 44 -0.31 -1.27 11.70
CA ILE A 44 0.76 -1.66 12.61
C ILE A 44 1.22 -0.46 13.45
N SER A 45 1.41 0.71 12.82
CA SER A 45 1.76 1.94 13.54
C SER A 45 0.70 2.33 14.56
N ALA A 46 -0.58 2.21 14.22
CA ALA A 46 -1.65 2.48 15.18
C ALA A 46 -1.59 1.51 16.37
N LEU A 47 -1.45 0.20 16.14
CA LEU A 47 -1.34 -0.80 17.20
C LEU A 47 -0.13 -0.55 18.11
N VAL A 48 1.02 -0.21 17.52
CA VAL A 48 2.24 0.14 18.27
C VAL A 48 2.01 1.36 19.15
N GLU A 49 1.32 2.39 18.65
CA GLU A 49 0.98 3.56 19.47
C GLU A 49 0.09 3.18 20.66
N PHE A 50 -0.94 2.35 20.44
CA PHE A 50 -1.78 1.84 21.53
C PHE A 50 -0.97 1.04 22.56
N GLU A 51 -0.07 0.17 22.10
CA GLU A 51 0.81 -0.64 22.95
C GLU A 51 1.77 0.24 23.78
N ASN A 52 2.31 1.30 23.19
CA ASN A 52 3.21 2.23 23.86
C ASN A 52 2.49 3.14 24.86
N THR A 53 1.31 3.66 24.52
CA THR A 53 0.58 4.60 25.38
C THR A 53 -0.16 3.91 26.52
N PHE A 54 -0.86 2.80 26.23
CA PHE A 54 -1.75 2.16 27.20
C PHE A 54 -1.23 0.81 27.71
N GLY A 55 -0.35 0.17 26.95
CA GLY A 55 -0.08 -1.24 27.14
C GLY A 55 0.57 -1.58 28.48
N LEU A 56 1.48 -0.74 28.97
CA LEU A 56 2.13 -0.96 30.26
C LEU A 56 1.11 -0.95 31.42
N ILE A 57 0.23 0.04 31.45
CA ILE A 57 -0.73 0.23 32.53
C ILE A 57 -1.81 -0.86 32.48
N VAL A 58 -2.36 -1.13 31.30
CA VAL A 58 -3.59 -1.92 31.15
C VAL A 58 -3.32 -3.43 31.07
N TRP A 59 -2.26 -3.87 30.38
CA TRP A 59 -1.96 -5.31 30.20
C TRP A 59 -0.48 -5.68 30.38
N GLY A 60 0.29 -4.80 31.04
CA GLY A 60 1.70 -5.02 31.33
C GLY A 60 2.55 -5.22 30.08
N HIS A 61 2.33 -4.44 29.02
CA HIS A 61 3.13 -4.52 27.80
C HIS A 61 4.63 -4.40 28.11
N ASN A 62 5.44 -5.29 27.52
CA ASN A 62 6.87 -5.44 27.77
C ASN A 62 7.28 -5.85 29.20
N LEU A 63 6.33 -6.18 30.08
CA LEU A 63 6.63 -6.78 31.37
C LEU A 63 6.67 -8.32 31.26
N PRO A 64 7.60 -8.97 31.98
CA PRO A 64 7.67 -10.42 32.05
C PRO A 64 6.43 -10.97 32.78
N GLU A 65 6.12 -12.25 32.57
CA GLU A 65 4.87 -12.88 33.02
C GLU A 65 4.73 -12.94 34.56
N ASP A 66 5.85 -12.95 35.27
CA ASP A 66 5.96 -12.85 36.72
C ASP A 66 5.83 -11.40 37.23
N GLY A 67 5.97 -10.41 36.34
CA GLY A 67 5.88 -8.98 36.64
C GLY A 67 4.52 -8.34 36.39
N ILE A 68 3.52 -9.10 35.94
CA ILE A 68 2.17 -8.61 35.65
C ILE A 68 1.15 -9.03 36.71
N THR A 69 0.17 -8.16 36.97
CA THR A 69 -0.94 -8.49 37.87
C THR A 69 -1.93 -9.46 37.21
N ILE A 70 -2.75 -10.13 38.03
CA ILE A 70 -3.82 -11.03 37.53
C ILE A 70 -4.77 -10.29 36.58
N GLU A 71 -5.10 -9.04 36.90
CA GLU A 71 -5.94 -8.19 36.06
C GLU A 71 -5.27 -7.85 34.73
N GLN A 72 -3.99 -7.45 34.75
CA GLN A 72 -3.22 -7.19 33.53
C GLN A 72 -3.12 -8.44 32.64
N LYS A 73 -2.98 -9.62 33.25
CA LYS A 73 -2.97 -10.90 32.53
C LYS A 73 -4.30 -11.19 31.83
N ALA A 74 -5.43 -10.93 32.48
CA ALA A 74 -6.75 -11.04 31.85
C ALA A 74 -6.91 -10.03 30.70
N ASN A 75 -6.48 -8.78 30.91
CA ASN A 75 -6.53 -7.74 29.88
C ASN A 75 -5.60 -8.04 28.69
N ARG A 76 -4.47 -8.70 28.91
CA ARG A 76 -3.55 -9.13 27.85
C ARG A 76 -4.23 -10.10 26.88
N VAL A 77 -5.03 -11.04 27.39
CA VAL A 77 -5.82 -11.96 26.55
C VAL A 77 -6.83 -11.21 25.69
N LEU A 78 -7.52 -10.23 26.28
CA LEU A 78 -8.46 -9.37 25.54
C LEU A 78 -7.75 -8.54 24.48
N TRP A 79 -6.60 -7.95 24.81
CA TRP A 79 -5.78 -7.19 23.86
C TRP A 79 -5.35 -8.04 22.67
N GLU A 80 -4.81 -9.24 22.91
CA GLU A 80 -4.39 -10.14 21.83
C GLU A 80 -5.55 -10.49 20.89
N GLN A 81 -6.74 -10.71 21.44
CA GLN A 81 -7.94 -10.97 20.65
C GLN A 81 -8.34 -9.76 19.80
N VAL A 82 -8.30 -8.56 20.37
CA VAL A 82 -8.61 -7.30 19.65
C VAL A 82 -7.56 -7.02 18.57
N ARG A 83 -6.28 -7.16 18.91
CA ARG A 83 -5.14 -6.98 18.01
C ARG A 83 -5.25 -7.90 16.79
N LYS A 84 -5.54 -9.18 17.01
CA LYS A 84 -5.82 -10.14 15.93
C LYS A 84 -6.99 -9.70 15.06
N ASN A 85 -8.11 -9.32 15.66
CA ASN A 85 -9.30 -8.88 14.93
C ASN A 85 -9.03 -7.63 14.07
N ILE A 86 -8.25 -6.67 14.58
CA ILE A 86 -7.85 -5.47 13.83
C ILE A 86 -7.00 -5.86 12.62
N LEU A 87 -6.00 -6.72 12.81
CA LEU A 87 -5.13 -7.19 11.73
C LEU A 87 -5.90 -7.98 10.66
N ASP A 88 -6.80 -8.88 11.05
CA ASP A 88 -7.60 -9.68 10.13
C ASP A 88 -8.56 -8.82 9.31
N LYS A 89 -9.23 -7.85 9.95
CA LYS A 89 -10.06 -6.86 9.26
C LYS A 89 -9.23 -5.97 8.33
N GLY A 90 -8.08 -5.48 8.79
CA GLY A 90 -7.17 -4.67 8.00
C GLY A 90 -6.65 -5.40 6.75
N ASN A 91 -6.28 -6.67 6.88
CA ASN A 91 -5.88 -7.52 5.76
C ASN A 91 -7.02 -7.76 4.76
N THR A 92 -8.26 -7.89 5.25
CA THR A 92 -9.44 -8.03 4.40
C THR A 92 -9.71 -6.74 3.61
N GLN A 93 -9.66 -5.58 4.26
CA GLN A 93 -9.79 -4.28 3.57
C GLN A 93 -8.67 -4.04 2.57
N SER A 94 -7.44 -4.45 2.91
CA SER A 94 -6.30 -4.35 2.00
C SER A 94 -6.51 -5.19 0.74
N ARG A 95 -7.04 -6.41 0.86
CA ARG A 95 -7.40 -7.27 -0.29
C ARG A 95 -8.53 -6.67 -1.12
N ALA A 96 -9.58 -6.16 -0.47
CA ALA A 96 -10.70 -5.52 -1.16
C ALA A 96 -10.24 -4.32 -1.99
N LEU A 97 -9.34 -3.48 -1.44
CA LEU A 97 -8.72 -2.38 -2.18
C LEU A 97 -7.92 -2.87 -3.40
N GLY A 98 -7.19 -3.98 -3.25
CA GLY A 98 -6.48 -4.61 -4.36
C GLY A 98 -7.41 -5.06 -5.49
N MET A 99 -8.57 -5.63 -5.14
CA MET A 99 -9.60 -6.00 -6.12
C MET A 99 -10.21 -4.76 -6.79
N GLU A 100 -10.48 -3.70 -6.02
CA GLU A 100 -11.01 -2.46 -6.57
C GLU A 100 -10.06 -1.84 -7.59
N ILE A 101 -8.75 -1.84 -7.31
CA ILE A 101 -7.72 -1.36 -8.24
C ILE A 101 -7.70 -2.17 -9.55
N ASP A 102 -8.05 -3.46 -9.53
CA ASP A 102 -8.15 -4.27 -10.76
C ASP A 102 -9.26 -3.84 -11.70
N LEU A 103 -10.32 -3.22 -11.16
CA LEU A 103 -11.46 -2.77 -11.93
C LEU A 103 -11.23 -1.41 -12.62
N HIS A 104 -10.09 -0.77 -12.36
CA HIS A 104 -9.79 0.58 -12.83
C HIS A 104 -8.61 0.60 -13.81
N SER A 105 -8.68 1.53 -14.77
CA SER A 105 -7.53 1.88 -15.61
C SER A 105 -6.56 2.75 -14.81
N VAL A 106 -5.38 2.22 -14.54
CA VAL A 106 -4.33 2.91 -13.77
C VAL A 106 -3.10 3.08 -14.63
N GLU A 107 -2.67 4.32 -14.79
CA GLU A 107 -1.42 4.67 -15.47
C GLU A 107 -0.58 5.56 -14.56
N PHE A 108 0.71 5.23 -14.44
CA PHE A 108 1.64 6.03 -13.66
C PHE A 108 2.16 7.20 -14.52
N GLU A 109 1.78 8.42 -14.17
CA GLU A 109 2.18 9.65 -14.88
C GLU A 109 3.67 10.03 -14.74
N GLY A 110 4.46 9.24 -14.01
CA GLY A 110 5.85 9.60 -13.69
C GLY A 110 5.96 10.57 -12.52
N TYR A 111 7.20 10.92 -12.17
CA TYR A 111 7.46 11.98 -11.20
C TYR A 111 7.48 13.32 -11.95
N ARG A 112 6.57 14.24 -11.61
CA ARG A 112 6.69 15.63 -12.07
C ARG A 112 7.84 16.29 -11.33
N ILE A 113 8.84 16.75 -12.08
CA ILE A 113 9.96 17.54 -11.57
C ILE A 113 9.88 18.89 -12.27
N GLU A 114 9.51 19.92 -11.52
CA GLU A 114 9.59 21.30 -11.98
C GLU A 114 10.99 21.81 -11.69
N PHE A 115 11.81 21.98 -12.73
CA PHE A 115 13.08 22.68 -12.59
C PHE A 115 12.79 24.18 -12.57
N GLY A 116 12.76 24.76 -11.37
CA GLY A 116 12.65 26.21 -11.19
C GLY A 116 13.87 26.92 -11.78
N GLY A 117 13.75 27.37 -13.03
CA GLY A 117 14.70 28.30 -13.63
C GLY A 117 14.58 29.66 -12.96
N ILE A 118 15.69 30.13 -12.40
CA ILE A 118 15.86 31.52 -11.95
C ILE A 118 15.46 32.43 -13.11
N ARG A 119 14.53 33.35 -12.85
CA ARG A 119 14.22 34.44 -13.78
C ARG A 119 15.43 35.36 -13.78
N ASP A 120 16.16 35.43 -14.88
CA ASP A 120 17.07 36.54 -15.11
C ASP A 120 16.20 37.81 -15.19
N GLU A 121 16.24 38.60 -14.13
CA GLU A 121 15.64 39.92 -14.07
C GLU A 121 16.39 40.86 -15.02
N GLN A 122 15.59 41.61 -15.79
CA GLN A 122 15.99 42.55 -16.84
C GLN A 122 16.76 43.76 -16.32
#